data_AF-T1BA00-F1
#
_entry.id   AF-T1BA00-F1
#
_cell.length_a   1.000
_cell.length_b   1.000
_cell.length_c   1.000
_cell.angle_alpha   90.00
_cell.angle_beta   90.00
_cell.angle_gamma   90.00
#
_symmetry.space_group_name_H-M   'P 1'
#
loop_
_entity.id
_entity.type
_entity.pdbx_description
1 polymer ?
#
loop_
_entity_poly.entity_id
_entity_poly.type
_entity_poly.pdbx_seq_one_letter_code
_entity_poly.pdbx_strand_id
1 'polypeptide(L)'
;MAKERYALGIDLGTGGVKVGLVRTDGALIAKRTAEISTRHPYGPLSATQDPRAWWASIVEMTHSIVEEFDPKDALVAICATGQWASTVPVDATGDPVGECFLWMDESGASYSESIIGGKLMGYNPL
;
A
#
# COMPACT_ATOMS: atom_id res chain seq x y z
N MET A 1 23.96 14.59 25.61
CA MET A 1 22.68 13.91 25.30
C MET A 1 22.72 13.53 23.83
N ALA A 2 22.42 12.27 23.47
CA ALA A 2 22.28 11.91 22.06
C ALA A 2 21.05 12.62 21.48
N LYS A 3 21.15 13.14 20.25
CA LYS A 3 20.00 13.72 19.54
C LYS A 3 18.97 12.62 19.35
N GLU A 4 17.70 12.86 19.68
CA GLU A 4 16.62 11.93 19.35
C GLU A 4 16.59 11.67 17.84
N ARG A 5 16.36 10.42 17.45
CA ARG A 5 16.33 9.98 16.05
C ARG A 5 15.01 9.30 15.78
N TYR A 6 14.48 9.53 14.58
CA TYR A 6 13.19 9.01 14.16
C TYR A 6 13.29 8.27 12.83
N ALA A 7 12.34 7.38 12.59
CA ALA A 7 12.07 6.74 11.32
C ALA A 7 10.61 6.96 10.92
N LEU A 8 10.35 7.11 9.63
CA LEU A 8 9.00 7.11 9.09
C LEU A 8 8.63 5.68 8.68
N GLY A 9 7.52 5.16 9.18
CA GLY A 9 6.95 3.89 8.74
C GLY A 9 5.73 4.12 7.88
N ILE A 10 5.66 3.47 6.71
CA ILE A 10 4.51 3.47 5.80
C ILE A 10 3.99 2.04 5.69
N ASP A 11 2.68 1.86 5.91
CA ASP A 11 1.99 0.58 5.73
C ASP A 11 0.82 0.75 4.77
N LEU A 12 0.98 0.29 3.54
CA LEU A 12 -0.05 0.26 2.50
C LEU A 12 -0.85 -1.05 2.61
N GLY A 13 -1.75 -1.12 3.59
CA GLY A 13 -2.66 -2.26 3.75
C GLY A 13 -3.85 -2.19 2.78
N THR A 14 -4.58 -3.31 2.65
CA THR A 14 -5.73 -3.40 1.74
C THR A 14 -6.84 -2.39 2.05
N GLY A 15 -7.15 -2.14 3.33
CA GLY A 15 -8.15 -1.14 3.71
C GLY A 15 -7.67 0.32 3.60
N GLY A 16 -6.40 0.54 3.28
CA GLY A 16 -5.80 1.86 3.16
C GLY A 16 -4.47 2.00 3.91
N VAL A 17 -3.94 3.23 3.85
CA VAL A 17 -2.56 3.58 4.21
C VAL A 17 -2.46 3.99 5.67
N LYS A 18 -1.38 3.60 6.34
CA LYS A 18 -0.92 4.21 7.59
C LYS A 18 0.47 4.80 7.42
N VAL A 19 0.70 5.95 8.04
CA VAL A 19 2.03 6.57 8.15
C VAL A 19 2.30 6.86 9.61
N GLY A 20 3.49 6.52 10.10
CA GLY A 20 3.87 6.71 11.50
C GLY A 20 5.28 7.28 11.65
N LEU A 21 5.45 8.15 12.64
CA LEU A 21 6.76 8.62 13.10
C LEU A 21 7.16 7.80 14.32
N VAL A 22 8.27 7.08 14.22
CA VAL A 22 8.73 6.15 15.25
C VAL A 22 10.11 6.57 15.72
N ARG A 23 10.31 6.75 17.02
CA ARG A 23 11.63 7.03 17.59
C ARG A 23 12.46 5.74 17.61
N THR A 24 13.78 5.86 17.57
CA THR A 24 14.70 4.69 17.51
C THR A 24 14.65 3.77 18.75
N ASP A 25 13.99 4.17 19.83
CA ASP A 25 13.69 3.32 20.99
C ASP A 25 12.38 2.52 20.84
N GLY A 26 11.69 2.64 19.70
CA GLY A 26 10.44 1.97 19.39
C GLY A 26 9.18 2.78 19.74
N ALA A 27 9.30 3.98 20.32
CA ALA A 27 8.13 4.79 20.65
C ALA A 27 7.43 5.33 19.38
N LEU A 28 6.13 5.06 19.24
CA LEU A 28 5.29 5.66 18.20
C LEU A 28 4.91 7.08 18.62
N ILE A 29 5.49 8.08 17.95
CA ILE A 29 5.31 9.50 18.26
C ILE A 29 4.05 10.05 17.60
N ALA A 30 3.81 9.65 16.34
CA ALA A 30 2.67 10.11 15.57
C ALA A 30 2.18 9.01 14.63
N LYS A 31 0.89 9.04 14.31
CA LYS A 31 0.27 8.17 13.31
C LYS A 31 -0.80 8.94 12.52
N ARG A 32 -0.92 8.61 11.25
CA ARG A 32 -2.02 8.97 10.36
C ARG A 32 -2.53 7.71 9.66
N THR A 33 -3.82 7.71 9.33
CA THR A 33 -4.47 6.64 8.57
C THR A 33 -5.39 7.27 7.54
N ALA A 34 -5.36 6.75 6.31
CA ALA A 34 -6.31 7.07 5.26
C ALA A 34 -6.97 5.77 4.77
N GLU A 35 -8.29 5.74 4.71
CA GLU A 35 -9.02 4.62 4.11
C GLU A 35 -8.95 4.71 2.59
N ILE A 36 -8.80 3.56 1.93
CA ILE A 36 -8.84 3.48 0.47
C ILE A 36 -9.90 2.45 0.09
N SER A 37 -10.92 2.91 -0.63
CA SER A 37 -12.03 2.06 -1.07
C SER A 37 -11.59 1.11 -2.17
N THR A 38 -11.80 -0.18 -1.94
CA THR A 38 -11.77 -1.19 -3.00
C THR A 38 -13.00 -1.05 -3.89
N ARG A 39 -12.79 -1.10 -5.20
CA ARG A 39 -13.82 -1.03 -6.23
C ARG A 39 -13.94 -2.36 -6.95
N HIS A 40 -15.10 -2.61 -7.55
CA HIS A 40 -15.41 -3.82 -8.31
C HIS A 40 -15.92 -3.46 -9.73
N PRO A 41 -15.15 -2.70 -10.54
CA PRO A 41 -15.66 -2.11 -11.77
C PRO A 41 -15.89 -3.11 -12.91
N TYR A 42 -15.24 -4.28 -12.86
CA TYR A 42 -15.33 -5.33 -13.89
C TYR A 42 -16.19 -6.53 -13.44
N GLY A 43 -17.03 -6.33 -12.42
CA GLY A 43 -17.92 -7.35 -11.85
C GLY A 43 -17.49 -7.80 -10.45
N PRO A 44 -18.29 -8.69 -9.81
CA PRO A 44 -18.15 -9.02 -8.39
C PRO A 44 -16.83 -9.72 -8.03
N LEU A 45 -16.17 -10.35 -9.01
CA LEU A 45 -14.87 -11.01 -8.84
C LEU A 45 -13.68 -10.05 -9.00
N SER A 46 -13.90 -8.84 -9.55
CA SER A 46 -12.83 -7.86 -9.70
C SER A 46 -12.61 -7.13 -8.38
N ALA A 47 -11.38 -6.79 -8.03
CA ALA A 47 -11.06 -6.00 -6.84
C ALA A 47 -9.93 -5.04 -7.18
N THR A 48 -10.26 -3.75 -7.32
CA THR A 48 -9.31 -2.72 -7.76
C THR A 48 -9.21 -1.54 -6.80
N GLN A 49 -8.07 -0.86 -6.81
CA GLN A 49 -7.87 0.41 -6.12
C GLN A 49 -7.11 1.40 -7.01
N ASP A 50 -7.28 2.69 -6.75
CA ASP A 50 -6.53 3.73 -7.46
C ASP A 50 -5.14 3.94 -6.82
N PRO A 51 -4.04 3.62 -7.53
CA PRO A 51 -2.69 3.82 -7.01
C PRO A 51 -2.35 5.30 -6.76
N ARG A 52 -3.02 6.23 -7.45
CA ARG A 52 -2.83 7.68 -7.25
C ARG A 52 -3.39 8.11 -5.90
N ALA A 53 -4.51 7.54 -5.49
CA ALA A 53 -5.08 7.80 -4.17
C ALA A 53 -4.12 7.32 -3.07
N TRP A 54 -3.48 6.15 -3.25
CA TRP A 54 -2.45 5.67 -2.32
C TRP A 54 -1.32 6.68 -2.17
N TRP A 55 -0.75 7.12 -3.30
CA TRP A 55 0.37 8.04 -3.30
C TRP A 55 0.01 9.39 -2.69
N ALA A 56 -1.14 9.96 -3.10
CA ALA A 56 -1.63 11.22 -2.55
C ALA A 56 -1.79 11.15 -1.02
N SER A 57 -2.41 10.09 -0.50
CA SER A 57 -2.59 9.92 0.95
C SER A 57 -1.27 9.71 1.68
N ILE A 58 -0.31 8.96 1.12
CA ILE A 58 1.03 8.81 1.71
C ILE A 58 1.72 10.17 1.83
N VAL A 59 1.71 10.95 0.74
CA VAL A 59 2.35 12.28 0.68
C VAL A 59 1.70 13.22 1.69
N GLU A 60 0.37 13.37 1.65
CA GLU A 60 -0.38 14.24 2.55
C GLU A 60 -0.11 13.92 4.03
N MET A 61 -0.21 12.64 4.41
CA MET A 61 0.02 12.21 5.78
C MET A 61 1.47 12.40 6.23
N THR A 62 2.43 12.18 5.34
CA THR A 62 3.85 12.41 5.61
C THR A 62 4.12 13.90 5.84
N HIS A 63 3.58 14.77 4.98
CA HIS A 63 3.67 16.22 5.14
C HIS A 63 3.07 16.67 6.48
N SER A 64 1.85 16.21 6.81
CA SER A 64 1.20 16.53 8.09
C SER A 64 2.07 16.18 9.29
N ILE A 65 2.74 15.02 9.28
CA ILE A 65 3.64 14.61 10.37
C ILE A 65 4.90 15.48 10.39
N VAL A 66 5.51 15.75 9.24
CA VAL A 66 6.75 16.53 9.17
C VAL A 66 6.52 17.98 9.59
N GLU A 67 5.37 18.56 9.26
CA GLU A 67 4.99 19.92 9.64
C GLU A 67 4.68 20.05 11.13
N GLU A 68 4.03 19.04 11.73
CA GLU A 68 3.67 19.06 13.16
C GLU A 68 4.89 18.83 14.07
N PHE A 69 5.79 17.90 13.71
CA PHE A 69 6.88 17.46 14.59
C PHE A 69 8.27 17.99 14.21
N ASP A 70 8.42 18.56 13.00
CA ASP A 70 9.69 19.01 12.41
C ASP A 70 10.90 18.09 12.67
N PRO A 71 10.81 16.77 12.37
CA PRO A 71 11.89 15.84 12.67
C PRO A 71 13.03 15.92 11.63
N LYS A 72 13.09 16.94 10.77
CA LYS A 72 13.91 16.94 9.53
C LYS A 72 15.38 16.61 9.78
N ASP A 73 15.99 17.20 10.81
CA ASP A 73 17.38 16.95 11.14
C ASP A 73 17.61 15.70 12.02
N ALA A 74 16.55 14.95 12.31
CA ALA A 74 16.51 13.77 13.19
C ALA A 74 15.91 12.52 12.51
N LEU A 75 15.31 12.67 11.33
CA LEU A 75 14.75 11.58 10.53
C LEU A 75 15.91 10.83 9.84
N VAL A 76 16.13 9.58 10.25
CA VAL A 76 17.28 8.78 9.78
C VAL A 76 16.89 7.63 8.86
N ALA A 77 15.60 7.32 8.74
CA ALA A 77 15.12 6.24 7.89
C ALA A 77 13.67 6.46 7.44
N ILE A 78 13.34 5.89 6.29
CA ILE A 78 11.98 5.68 5.81
C ILE A 78 11.85 4.20 5.49
N CYS A 79 10.85 3.54 6.06
CA CYS A 79 10.55 2.14 5.84
C CYS A 79 9.13 2.02 5.30
N ALA A 80 8.94 1.25 4.23
CA ALA A 80 7.64 1.00 3.64
C ALA A 80 7.34 -0.50 3.62
N THR A 81 6.10 -0.85 3.93
CA THR A 81 5.50 -2.16 3.70
C THR A 81 4.17 -1.98 3.00
N GLY A 82 3.64 -3.03 2.38
CA GLY A 82 2.35 -2.97 1.73
C GLY A 82 1.75 -4.35 1.52
N GLN A 83 0.55 -4.35 0.94
CA GLN A 83 -0.13 -5.55 0.52
C GLN A 83 0.71 -6.37 -0.46
N TRP A 84 0.66 -7.69 -0.27
CA TRP A 84 1.35 -8.66 -1.13
C TRP A 84 0.54 -8.91 -2.41
N ALA A 85 1.22 -9.29 -3.51
CA ALA A 85 0.64 -9.77 -4.78
C ALA A 85 -0.29 -8.84 -5.58
N SER A 86 -0.66 -7.66 -5.08
CA SER A 86 -1.37 -6.65 -5.87
C SER A 86 -0.48 -6.08 -6.99
N THR A 87 -1.06 -5.83 -8.17
CA THR A 87 -0.32 -5.40 -9.37
C THR A 87 -0.78 -4.04 -9.87
N VAL A 88 0.16 -3.10 -9.97
CA VAL A 88 -0.06 -1.77 -10.56
C VAL A 88 0.56 -1.74 -11.97
N PRO A 89 -0.23 -1.54 -13.04
CA PRO A 89 0.34 -1.31 -14.36
C PRO A 89 0.96 0.09 -14.40
N VAL A 90 2.21 0.17 -14.83
CA VAL A 90 2.98 1.43 -14.96
C VAL A 90 3.54 1.59 -16.36
N ASP A 91 3.78 2.83 -16.76
CA ASP A 91 4.55 3.14 -17.98
C ASP A 91 6.07 3.06 -17.74
N ALA A 92 6.84 3.50 -18.73
CA ALA A 92 8.31 3.51 -18.70
C ALA A 92 8.89 4.49 -17.67
N THR A 93 8.12 5.46 -17.17
CA THR A 93 8.56 6.38 -16.11
C THR A 93 8.16 5.89 -14.71
N GLY A 94 7.39 4.81 -14.63
CA GLY A 94 6.87 4.27 -13.38
C GLY A 94 5.56 4.93 -12.96
N ASP A 95 4.95 5.74 -13.81
CA ASP A 95 3.66 6.35 -13.53
C ASP A 95 2.55 5.32 -13.74
N PRO A 96 1.57 5.19 -12.83
CA PRO A 96 0.52 4.21 -13.02
C PRO A 96 -0.32 4.57 -14.24
N VAL A 97 -0.61 3.62 -15.12
CA VAL A 97 -1.43 3.82 -16.33
C VAL A 97 -2.84 3.26 -16.20
N GLY A 98 -3.16 2.72 -15.03
CA GLY A 98 -4.46 2.14 -14.72
C GLY A 98 -4.65 1.89 -13.23
N GLU A 99 -5.72 1.18 -12.90
CA GLU A 99 -6.01 0.76 -11.53
C GLU A 99 -5.04 -0.34 -11.08
N CYS A 100 -4.82 -0.43 -9.78
CA CYS A 100 -4.22 -1.63 -9.21
C CYS A 100 -5.26 -2.76 -9.21
N PHE A 101 -4.87 -3.95 -9.66
CA PHE A 101 -5.59 -5.18 -9.37
C PHE A 101 -5.09 -5.73 -8.04
N LEU A 102 -5.98 -5.89 -7.06
CA LEU A 102 -5.62 -6.35 -5.73
C LEU A 102 -5.33 -7.85 -5.73
N TRP A 103 -4.62 -8.33 -4.71
CA TRP A 103 -4.34 -9.75 -4.51
C TRP A 103 -5.58 -10.65 -4.43
N MET A 104 -6.73 -10.09 -4.05
CA MET A 104 -8.02 -10.77 -3.99
C MET A 104 -8.85 -10.63 -5.28
N ASP A 105 -8.26 -10.08 -6.34
CA ASP A 105 -8.90 -10.04 -7.65
C ASP A 105 -8.89 -11.43 -8.30
N GLU A 106 -10.08 -11.91 -8.67
CA GLU A 106 -10.27 -13.20 -9.34
C GLU A 106 -10.71 -13.03 -10.80
N SER A 107 -10.79 -11.80 -11.31
CA SER A 107 -11.24 -11.52 -12.67
C SER A 107 -10.32 -12.14 -13.74
N GLY A 108 -9.06 -12.42 -13.37
CA GLY A 108 -8.08 -13.11 -14.19
C GLY A 108 -8.17 -14.64 -14.21
N ALA A 109 -9.08 -15.26 -13.45
CA ALA A 109 -9.08 -16.70 -13.19
C ALA A 109 -9.10 -17.57 -14.47
N SER A 110 -9.92 -17.23 -15.47
CA SER A 110 -10.02 -17.99 -16.73
C SER A 110 -8.73 -17.96 -17.56
N TYR A 111 -7.98 -16.85 -17.52
CA TYR A 111 -6.68 -16.76 -18.19
C TYR A 111 -5.66 -17.66 -17.50
N SER A 112 -5.62 -17.63 -16.16
CA SER A 112 -4.77 -18.51 -15.37
C SER A 112 -5.09 -19.98 -15.64
N GLU A 113 -6.36 -20.38 -15.60
CA GLU A 113 -6.78 -21.77 -15.86
C GLU A 113 -6.25 -22.30 -17.21
N SER A 114 -6.26 -21.48 -18.26
CA SER A 114 -5.76 -21.88 -19.58
C SER A 114 -4.25 -22.16 -19.63
N ILE A 115 -3.48 -21.63 -18.67
CA ILE A 115 -2.02 -21.71 -18.63
C ILE A 115 -1.54 -22.73 -17.60
N ILE A 116 -2.13 -22.71 -16.40
CA ILE A 116 -1.71 -23.51 -15.23
C ILE A 116 -2.69 -24.66 -14.89
N GLY A 117 -3.77 -24.83 -15.65
CA GLY A 117 -4.81 -25.82 -15.37
C GLY A 117 -4.35 -27.29 -15.43
N GLY A 118 -4.77 -28.07 -14.44
CA GLY A 118 -4.58 -29.51 -14.32
C GLY A 118 -5.64 -30.14 -13.41
N LYS A 119 -5.72 -31.47 -13.31
CA LYS A 119 -6.79 -32.21 -12.60
C LYS A 119 -6.95 -31.90 -11.09
N LEU A 120 -6.02 -31.17 -10.49
CA LEU A 120 -6.07 -30.72 -9.10
C LEU A 120 -5.41 -29.34 -9.00
N MET A 121 -6.20 -28.28 -8.78
CA MET A 121 -5.76 -27.03 -8.14
C MET A 121 -6.95 -26.38 -7.44
N GLY A 122 -6.76 -26.00 -6.18
CA GLY A 122 -7.74 -25.27 -5.37
C GLY A 122 -7.13 -24.01 -4.77
N TYR A 123 -7.87 -22.91 -4.89
CA TYR A 123 -8.17 -21.95 -3.82
C TYR A 123 -9.69 -21.70 -3.92
N ASN A 124 -10.47 -22.76 -3.75
CA ASN A 124 -11.92 -22.72 -3.77
C ASN A 124 -12.41 -23.40 -2.49
N PRO A 125 -12.46 -22.71 -1.33
CA PRO A 125 -13.43 -23.11 -0.34
C PRO A 125 -14.78 -22.75 -0.95
N LEU A 126 -15.62 -23.76 -1.18
CA LEU A 126 -17.03 -23.56 -1.49
C LEU A 126 -17.67 -22.44 -0.66
#